data_AF-A0A1H0A4L2-F1
#
_entry.id   AF-A0A1H0A4L2-F1
#
_cell.length_a   1.000
_cell.length_b   1.000
_cell.length_c   1.000
_cell.angle_alpha   90.00
_cell.angle_beta   90.00
_cell.angle_gamma   90.00
#
_symmetry.space_group_name_H-M   'P 1'
#
loop_
_entity.id
_entity.type
_entity.pdbx_description
1 polymer ?
#
loop_
_entity_poly.entity_id
_entity_poly.type
_entity_poly.pdbx_seq_one_letter_code
_entity_poly.pdbx_strand_id
1 'polypeptide(L)'
;MWDDEQDLRAALRRVVDVDAPPQGTRVEEVIRRGRRRVLITRIGTVASAIVAVVGIGVGASALNNLGLGADGERLPPAGPAISTPPVPLPDAPRPGWVAHEPTYVTSVPRPNGPGVRGAPVCAPITLPPASGREVLPEQKYLPVLLNELGKHYPGDSVHVLDATWVNVNRGRAEVAIYSKDRQVQRTFALTAGRYGGSLEQAAEYYASVDSGGCAQKMHWLNLPDGAVLQATPDGIRAFTRSGRWYQITGYEMALPPRTTTKEGYKAQTTAPSENVIVDLLTKLAALG
;
A
#
# COMPACT_ATOMS: atom_id res chain seq x y z
N MET A 1 -21.16 -12.99 -25.06
CA MET A 1 -21.63 -13.59 -23.79
C MET A 1 -21.77 -15.11 -23.89
N TRP A 2 -21.86 -15.72 -25.08
CA TRP A 2 -21.93 -17.19 -25.23
C TRP A 2 -20.57 -17.87 -25.50
N ASP A 3 -19.52 -17.11 -25.80
CA ASP A 3 -18.19 -17.66 -26.07
C ASP A 3 -17.51 -18.20 -24.80
N ASP A 4 -17.71 -17.55 -23.65
CA ASP A 4 -17.12 -17.95 -22.37
C ASP A 4 -17.67 -19.31 -21.88
N GLU A 5 -18.93 -19.63 -22.21
CA GLU A 5 -19.57 -20.88 -21.80
C GLU A 5 -19.08 -22.07 -22.65
N GLN A 6 -18.76 -21.84 -23.93
CA GLN A 6 -18.16 -22.86 -24.79
C GLN A 6 -16.71 -23.15 -24.39
N ASP A 7 -15.93 -22.13 -24.07
CA ASP A 7 -14.56 -22.29 -23.59
C ASP A 7 -14.50 -23.00 -22.22
N LEU A 8 -15.44 -22.69 -21.31
CA LEU A 8 -15.54 -23.38 -20.04
C LEU A 8 -15.93 -24.86 -20.22
N ARG A 9 -16.87 -25.16 -21.13
CA ARG A 9 -17.24 -26.56 -21.46
C ARG A 9 -16.09 -27.32 -22.09
N ALA A 10 -15.32 -26.69 -22.99
CA ALA A 10 -14.17 -27.29 -23.62
C ALA A 10 -13.05 -27.58 -22.59
N ALA A 11 -12.81 -26.65 -21.67
CA ALA A 11 -11.86 -26.83 -20.57
C ALA A 11 -12.28 -27.98 -19.63
N LEU A 12 -13.57 -28.07 -19.27
CA LEU A 12 -14.10 -29.14 -18.42
C LEU A 12 -14.01 -30.51 -19.08
N ARG A 13 -14.37 -30.63 -20.36
CA ARG A 13 -14.22 -31.91 -21.10
C ARG A 13 -12.77 -32.38 -21.11
N ARG A 14 -11.81 -31.46 -21.25
CA ARG A 14 -10.38 -31.77 -21.24
C ARG A 14 -9.86 -32.32 -19.91
N VAL A 15 -10.52 -31.98 -18.81
CA VAL A 15 -10.16 -32.47 -17.45
C VAL A 15 -10.85 -33.81 -17.16
N VAL A 16 -12.02 -34.06 -17.74
CA VAL A 16 -12.83 -35.25 -17.48
C VAL A 16 -12.47 -36.41 -18.42
N ASP A 17 -12.04 -36.14 -19.67
CA ASP A 17 -11.56 -37.16 -20.63
C ASP A 17 -10.13 -37.64 -20.33
N VAL A 18 -9.89 -38.06 -19.09
CA VAL A 18 -8.68 -38.82 -18.76
C VAL A 18 -9.05 -40.29 -18.78
N ASP A 19 -8.39 -41.06 -19.65
CA ASP A 19 -8.59 -42.51 -19.78
C ASP A 19 -8.61 -43.19 -18.42
N ALA A 20 -9.68 -43.93 -18.16
CA ALA A 20 -9.83 -44.72 -16.95
C ALA A 20 -8.65 -45.71 -16.86
N PRO A 21 -7.98 -45.82 -15.70
CA PRO A 21 -6.81 -46.67 -15.58
C PRO A 21 -7.18 -48.14 -15.84
N PRO A 22 -6.30 -48.92 -16.51
CA PRO A 22 -6.56 -50.32 -16.81
C PRO A 22 -6.80 -51.12 -15.51
N GLN A 23 -7.75 -52.05 -15.57
CA GLN A 23 -8.14 -52.88 -14.43
C GLN A 23 -6.95 -53.71 -13.94
N GLY A 24 -6.66 -53.63 -12.64
CA GLY A 24 -5.52 -54.30 -12.00
C GLY A 24 -4.43 -53.36 -11.45
N THR A 25 -4.59 -52.04 -11.59
CA THR A 25 -3.68 -51.08 -10.96
C THR A 25 -3.90 -51.06 -9.44
N ARG A 26 -2.90 -51.55 -8.69
CA ARG A 26 -2.90 -51.52 -7.22
C ARG A 26 -2.94 -50.07 -6.73
N VAL A 27 -3.60 -49.84 -5.60
CA VAL A 27 -3.83 -48.52 -5.00
C VAL A 27 -2.50 -47.77 -4.79
N GLU A 28 -1.41 -48.47 -4.50
CA GLU A 28 -0.07 -47.88 -4.39
C GLU A 28 0.41 -47.23 -5.69
N GLU A 29 0.12 -47.82 -6.85
CA GLU A 29 0.52 -47.27 -8.16
C GLU A 29 -0.31 -46.02 -8.50
N VAL A 30 -1.58 -45.99 -8.08
CA VAL A 30 -2.47 -44.83 -8.23
C VAL A 30 -2.02 -43.68 -7.32
N ILE A 31 -1.64 -43.97 -6.07
CA ILE A 31 -1.09 -42.96 -5.14
C ILE A 31 0.25 -42.43 -5.66
N ARG A 32 1.11 -43.29 -6.20
CA ARG A 32 2.41 -42.87 -6.77
C ARG A 32 2.24 -42.00 -8.01
N ARG A 33 1.31 -42.32 -8.91
CA ARG A 33 0.97 -41.46 -10.07
C ARG A 33 0.27 -40.16 -9.67
N GLY A 34 -0.62 -40.21 -8.67
CA GLY A 34 -1.29 -39.04 -8.11
C GLY A 34 -0.30 -38.04 -7.52
N ARG A 35 0.68 -38.52 -6.74
CA ARG A 35 1.73 -37.69 -6.14
C ARG A 35 2.64 -37.04 -7.20
N ARG A 36 2.91 -37.74 -8.31
CA ARG A 36 3.71 -37.21 -9.43
C ARG A 36 2.94 -36.16 -10.25
N ARG A 37 1.62 -36.33 -10.45
CA ARG A 37 0.79 -35.31 -11.10
C ARG A 37 0.64 -34.06 -10.25
N VAL A 38 0.38 -34.19 -8.94
CA VAL A 38 0.27 -33.04 -8.02
C VAL A 38 1.58 -32.23 -7.97
N LEU A 39 2.75 -32.88 -8.06
CA LEU A 39 4.04 -32.19 -8.13
C LEU A 39 4.22 -31.41 -9.45
N ILE A 40 3.80 -31.97 -10.58
CA ILE A 40 3.89 -31.30 -11.89
C ILE A 40 2.86 -30.15 -11.99
N THR A 41 1.65 -30.33 -11.46
CA THR A 41 0.62 -29.27 -11.44
C THR A 41 1.04 -28.10 -10.56
N ARG A 42 1.71 -28.34 -9.41
CA ARG A 42 2.28 -27.27 -8.58
C ARG A 42 3.42 -26.51 -9.26
N ILE A 43 4.23 -27.15 -10.10
CA ILE A 43 5.28 -26.47 -10.88
C ILE A 43 4.65 -25.63 -12.01
N GLY A 44 3.56 -26.11 -12.63
CA GLY A 44 2.86 -25.40 -13.71
C GLY A 44 2.12 -24.14 -13.26
N THR A 45 1.45 -24.16 -12.10
CA THR A 45 0.76 -22.97 -11.55
C THR A 45 1.72 -21.93 -10.97
N VAL A 46 2.94 -22.33 -10.60
CA VAL A 46 3.96 -21.39 -10.12
C VAL A 46 4.64 -20.68 -11.30
N ALA A 47 4.73 -21.30 -12.47
CA ALA A 47 5.31 -20.65 -13.66
C ALA A 47 4.49 -19.46 -14.19
N SER A 48 3.15 -19.52 -14.16
CA SER A 48 2.31 -18.41 -14.62
C SER A 48 2.28 -17.22 -13.64
N ALA A 49 2.40 -17.49 -12.33
CA ALA A 49 2.57 -16.45 -11.32
C ALA A 49 3.96 -15.81 -11.37
N ILE A 50 5.02 -16.59 -11.66
CA ILE A 50 6.38 -16.06 -11.81
C ILE A 50 6.50 -15.12 -13.01
N VAL A 51 5.85 -15.37 -14.15
CA VAL A 51 5.92 -14.43 -15.29
C VAL A 51 5.22 -13.09 -14.99
N ALA A 52 4.12 -13.11 -14.24
CA ALA A 52 3.45 -11.88 -13.79
C ALA A 52 4.24 -11.12 -12.71
N VAL A 53 4.89 -11.83 -11.79
CA VAL A 53 5.75 -11.23 -10.75
C VAL A 53 7.11 -10.81 -11.31
N VAL A 54 7.63 -11.42 -12.38
CA VAL A 54 8.86 -10.96 -13.07
C VAL A 54 8.59 -9.69 -13.87
N GLY A 55 7.40 -9.53 -14.46
CA GLY A 55 7.03 -8.30 -15.18
C GLY A 55 6.96 -7.04 -14.30
N ILE A 56 6.69 -7.19 -13.00
CA ILE A 56 6.63 -6.09 -12.03
C ILE A 56 7.85 -6.11 -11.07
N GLY A 57 8.43 -7.27 -10.84
CA GLY A 57 9.52 -7.52 -9.89
C GLY A 57 10.94 -7.30 -10.45
N VAL A 58 11.11 -7.11 -11.76
CA VAL A 58 12.40 -6.65 -12.34
C VAL A 58 12.71 -5.18 -11.95
N GLY A 59 11.75 -4.43 -11.42
CA GLY A 59 12.00 -3.08 -10.87
C GLY A 59 12.48 -3.04 -9.42
N ALA A 60 12.18 -4.06 -8.60
CA ALA A 60 12.38 -3.98 -7.14
C ALA A 60 13.22 -5.12 -6.54
N SER A 61 13.44 -6.21 -7.27
CA SER A 61 14.14 -7.40 -6.72
C SER A 61 15.65 -7.40 -7.01
N ALA A 62 16.16 -6.45 -7.80
CA ALA A 62 17.59 -6.33 -8.09
C ALA A 62 18.42 -5.73 -6.94
N LEU A 63 17.80 -5.33 -5.82
CA LEU A 63 18.49 -4.57 -4.77
C LEU A 63 18.53 -5.20 -3.38
N ASN A 64 18.03 -6.42 -3.15
CA ASN A 64 17.98 -6.87 -1.76
C ASN A 64 18.25 -8.32 -1.39
N ASN A 65 18.79 -9.19 -2.25
CA ASN A 65 19.46 -10.42 -1.78
C ASN A 65 20.11 -11.27 -2.88
N LEU A 66 21.37 -11.00 -3.20
CA LEU A 66 22.31 -12.07 -3.55
C LEU A 66 23.62 -11.85 -2.78
N GLY A 67 23.53 -12.02 -1.46
CA GLY A 67 24.67 -12.42 -0.64
C GLY A 67 24.75 -13.93 -0.56
N LEU A 68 25.22 -14.58 -1.63
CA LEU A 68 25.80 -15.93 -1.58
C LEU A 68 26.91 -16.06 -2.62
N GLY A 69 28.14 -16.12 -2.14
CA GLY A 69 29.22 -16.92 -2.74
C GLY A 69 30.15 -16.21 -3.72
N ALA A 70 31.33 -15.85 -3.20
CA ALA A 70 32.65 -15.86 -3.85
C ALA A 70 32.70 -15.77 -5.38
N ASP A 71 32.98 -14.58 -5.91
CA ASP A 71 34.21 -14.30 -6.68
C ASP A 71 34.29 -12.80 -6.99
N GLY A 72 35.44 -12.19 -6.69
CA GLY A 72 35.62 -10.74 -6.57
C GLY A 72 35.81 -10.01 -7.89
N GLU A 73 34.76 -9.88 -8.70
CA GLU A 73 34.75 -8.96 -9.82
C GLU A 73 34.12 -7.60 -9.44
N ARG A 74 34.94 -6.55 -9.50
CA ARG A 74 34.56 -5.15 -9.22
C ARG A 74 33.42 -4.72 -10.14
N LEU A 75 32.21 -4.66 -9.59
CA LEU A 75 31.09 -3.96 -10.22
C LEU A 75 31.37 -2.43 -10.27
N PRO A 76 30.96 -1.74 -11.34
CA PRO A 76 31.11 -0.30 -11.47
C PRO A 76 30.29 0.44 -10.39
N PRO A 77 30.73 1.64 -9.96
CA PRO A 77 30.07 2.39 -8.90
C PRO A 77 28.60 2.69 -9.28
N ALA A 78 27.69 2.42 -8.34
CA ALA A 78 26.28 2.75 -8.48
C ALA A 78 26.13 4.24 -8.82
N GLY A 79 25.39 4.54 -9.89
CA GLY A 79 25.06 5.92 -10.26
C GLY A 79 24.29 6.63 -9.15
N PRO A 80 24.32 7.98 -9.10
CA PRO A 80 23.72 8.76 -8.03
C PRO A 80 22.20 8.49 -7.94
N ALA A 81 21.74 8.13 -6.74
CA ALA A 81 20.32 8.00 -6.44
C ALA A 81 19.62 9.35 -6.68
N ILE A 82 18.53 9.35 -7.45
CA ILE A 82 17.69 10.53 -7.66
C ILE A 82 16.88 10.74 -6.38
N SER A 83 17.45 11.51 -5.45
CA SER A 83 16.74 12.00 -4.27
C SER A 83 15.82 13.15 -4.72
N THR A 84 14.53 12.90 -4.87
CA THR A 84 13.57 13.99 -5.01
C THR A 84 13.57 14.81 -3.71
N PRO A 85 13.72 16.14 -3.77
CA PRO A 85 13.66 16.98 -2.57
C PRO A 85 12.26 16.90 -1.93
N PRO A 86 12.15 16.96 -0.60
CA PRO A 86 10.87 16.98 0.08
C PRO A 86 10.05 18.19 -0.39
N VAL A 87 8.77 17.98 -0.67
CA VAL A 87 7.85 19.06 -1.03
C VAL A 87 7.57 19.89 0.24
N PRO A 88 7.88 21.19 0.26
CA PRO A 88 7.57 22.02 1.42
C PRO A 88 6.06 22.09 1.62
N LEU A 89 5.59 21.85 2.85
CA LEU A 89 4.21 22.13 3.22
C LEU A 89 3.97 23.65 3.10
N PRO A 90 2.82 24.09 2.57
CA PRO A 90 2.46 25.51 2.57
C PRO A 90 2.44 26.05 4.00
N ASP A 91 2.92 27.29 4.21
CA ASP A 91 2.98 27.92 5.53
C ASP A 91 1.61 28.17 6.17
N ALA A 92 0.58 28.31 5.33
CA ALA A 92 -0.79 28.53 5.77
C ALA A 92 -1.55 27.20 5.84
N PRO A 93 -2.25 26.91 6.95
CA PRO A 93 -3.13 25.76 7.02
C PRO A 93 -4.34 25.97 6.10
N ARG A 94 -4.87 24.85 5.61
CA ARG A 94 -6.04 24.80 4.72
C ARG A 94 -7.31 25.21 5.48
N PRO A 95 -8.41 25.55 4.80
CA PRO A 95 -9.68 25.81 5.46
C PRO A 95 -10.09 24.65 6.38
N GLY A 96 -10.32 24.94 7.66
CA GLY A 96 -10.67 23.94 8.68
C GLY A 96 -9.48 23.16 9.28
N TRP A 97 -8.30 23.24 8.67
CA TRP A 97 -7.08 22.68 9.23
C TRP A 97 -6.41 23.69 10.16
N VAL A 98 -5.73 23.19 11.18
CA VAL A 98 -5.00 23.97 12.17
C VAL A 98 -3.53 23.57 12.11
N ALA A 99 -2.63 24.55 12.16
CA ALA A 99 -1.21 24.26 12.31
C ALA A 99 -0.95 23.70 13.72
N HIS A 100 -0.32 22.54 13.79
CA HIS A 100 0.07 21.90 15.04
C HIS A 100 1.57 22.00 15.24
N GLU A 101 1.97 22.60 16.36
CA GLU A 101 3.36 22.64 16.80
C GLU A 101 3.70 21.37 17.57
N PRO A 102 4.79 20.66 17.21
CA PRO A 102 5.15 19.43 17.88
C PRO A 102 5.54 19.67 19.35
N THR A 103 5.04 18.85 20.26
CA THR A 103 5.22 19.05 21.71
C THR A 103 6.63 18.72 22.26
N TYR A 104 7.50 18.04 21.51
CA TYR A 104 8.79 17.50 21.97
C TYR A 104 10.02 18.12 21.28
N VAL A 105 9.87 19.31 20.68
CA VAL A 105 11.03 20.07 20.19
C VAL A 105 11.83 20.58 21.39
N THR A 106 12.78 19.79 21.86
CA THR A 106 13.75 20.22 22.87
C THR A 106 14.89 20.96 22.19
N SER A 107 14.94 22.28 22.36
CA SER A 107 16.11 23.07 21.98
C SER A 107 17.24 22.76 22.96
N VAL A 108 18.05 21.72 22.68
CA VAL A 108 19.25 21.46 23.49
C VAL A 108 20.20 22.65 23.29
N PRO A 109 20.57 23.41 24.35
CA PRO A 109 21.58 24.43 24.22
C PRO A 109 22.90 23.76 23.82
N ARG A 110 23.48 24.11 22.68
CA ARG A 110 24.85 23.65 22.37
C ARG A 110 25.80 24.26 23.39
N PRO A 111 26.79 23.52 23.90
CA PRO A 111 27.75 24.03 24.88
C PRO A 111 28.71 25.11 24.32
N ASN A 112 28.56 25.52 23.06
CA ASN A 112 29.45 26.46 22.39
C ASN A 112 28.94 27.89 22.50
N GLY A 113 29.07 28.47 23.69
CA GLY A 113 29.11 29.91 23.94
C GLY A 113 27.76 30.64 24.05
N PRO A 114 27.71 31.75 24.83
CA PRO A 114 26.54 32.60 24.91
C PRO A 114 26.28 33.27 23.56
N GLY A 115 25.19 32.90 22.88
CA GLY A 115 24.70 33.58 21.66
C GLY A 115 24.51 32.70 20.44
N VAL A 116 24.99 31.45 20.42
CA VAL A 116 24.75 30.53 19.30
C VAL A 116 23.40 29.83 19.50
N ARG A 117 22.37 30.24 18.76
CA ARG A 117 21.13 29.45 18.67
C ARG A 117 21.49 28.10 18.04
N GLY A 118 21.54 27.06 18.86
CA GLY A 118 21.70 25.69 18.38
C GLY A 118 20.54 25.35 17.44
N ALA A 119 20.84 24.68 16.33
CA ALA A 119 19.79 24.05 15.53
C ALA A 119 18.98 23.11 16.46
N PRO A 120 17.64 23.10 16.38
CA PRO A 120 16.82 22.24 17.20
C PRO A 120 17.28 20.78 17.01
N VAL A 121 17.60 20.10 18.11
CA VAL A 121 17.93 18.67 18.10
C VAL A 121 16.63 17.94 18.38
N CYS A 122 16.19 17.17 17.40
CA CYS A 122 14.92 16.51 17.48
C CYS A 122 15.06 15.21 18.29
N ALA A 123 14.32 15.12 19.41
CA ALA A 123 14.33 13.92 20.23
C ALA A 123 13.47 12.84 19.55
N PRO A 124 13.97 11.59 19.41
CA PRO A 124 13.17 10.51 18.87
C PRO A 124 12.01 10.22 19.82
N ILE A 125 10.79 10.25 19.28
CA ILE A 125 9.60 9.85 20.02
C ILE A 125 9.55 8.33 20.00
N THR A 126 9.31 7.73 21.16
CA THR A 126 9.05 6.29 21.25
C THR A 126 7.60 6.11 21.63
N LEU A 127 6.82 5.44 20.78
CA LEU A 127 5.47 5.04 21.14
C LEU A 127 5.52 3.80 22.02
N PRO A 128 4.67 3.71 23.05
CA PRO A 128 4.48 2.45 23.75
C PRO A 128 3.84 1.42 22.79
N PRO A 129 3.93 0.12 23.11
CA PRO A 129 3.26 -0.91 22.32
C PRO A 129 1.76 -0.62 22.18
N ALA A 130 1.21 -0.83 20.98
CA ALA A 130 -0.23 -0.73 20.76
C ALA A 130 -0.96 -1.73 21.67
N SER A 131 -1.97 -1.24 22.40
CA SER A 131 -2.76 -2.08 23.30
C SER A 131 -3.85 -2.84 22.52
N GLY A 132 -4.18 -4.06 22.94
CA GLY A 132 -5.31 -4.84 22.41
C GLY A 132 -4.97 -5.88 21.34
N ARG A 133 -5.80 -6.94 21.26
CA ARG A 133 -5.68 -8.05 20.30
C ARG A 133 -6.78 -8.05 19.23
N GLU A 134 -7.64 -7.04 19.20
CA GLU A 134 -8.67 -6.94 18.17
C GLU A 134 -8.03 -6.89 16.80
N VAL A 135 -8.36 -7.91 16.00
CA VAL A 135 -8.07 -7.99 14.58
C VAL A 135 -8.55 -6.70 13.93
N LEU A 136 -7.76 -6.09 13.04
CA LEU A 136 -8.29 -5.16 12.03
C LEU A 136 -9.31 -5.98 11.23
N PRO A 137 -10.63 -5.84 11.42
CA PRO A 137 -11.55 -6.66 10.67
C PRO A 137 -11.47 -6.13 9.25
N GLU A 138 -10.76 -6.85 8.38
CA GLU A 138 -10.74 -6.61 6.93
C GLU A 138 -12.18 -6.35 6.42
N GLN A 139 -13.11 -7.13 6.97
CA GLN A 139 -14.56 -7.07 6.77
C GLN A 139 -15.19 -5.72 7.13
N LYS A 140 -14.56 -4.87 7.93
CA LYS A 140 -15.11 -3.57 8.35
C LYS A 140 -14.63 -2.43 7.47
N TYR A 141 -13.34 -2.37 7.14
CA TYR A 141 -12.75 -1.21 6.45
C TYR A 141 -12.85 -1.29 4.94
N LEU A 142 -12.59 -2.47 4.37
CA LEU A 142 -12.55 -2.64 2.93
C LEU A 142 -13.92 -2.38 2.27
N PRO A 143 -15.06 -2.85 2.81
CA PRO A 143 -16.36 -2.52 2.23
C PRO A 143 -16.67 -1.02 2.28
N VAL A 144 -16.25 -0.32 3.33
CA VAL A 144 -16.41 1.14 3.43
C VAL A 144 -15.56 1.84 2.38
N LEU A 145 -14.27 1.46 2.23
CA LEU A 145 -13.40 2.00 1.19
C LEU A 145 -14.02 1.79 -0.21
N LEU A 146 -14.44 0.56 -0.53
CA LEU A 146 -15.02 0.24 -1.84
C LEU A 146 -16.32 1.01 -2.12
N ASN A 147 -17.19 1.11 -1.11
CA ASN A 147 -18.45 1.83 -1.22
C ASN A 147 -18.22 3.33 -1.45
N GLU A 148 -17.33 3.96 -0.70
CA GLU A 148 -17.04 5.38 -0.87
C GLU A 148 -16.31 5.67 -2.19
N LEU A 149 -15.38 4.81 -2.60
CA LEU A 149 -14.77 4.91 -3.95
C LEU A 149 -15.82 4.80 -5.05
N GLY A 150 -16.80 3.90 -4.92
CA GLY A 150 -17.92 3.79 -5.87
C GLY A 150 -18.79 5.04 -5.94
N LYS A 151 -18.90 5.81 -4.85
CA LYS A 151 -19.61 7.10 -4.83
C LYS A 151 -18.81 8.23 -5.48
N HIS A 152 -17.49 8.27 -5.27
CA HIS A 152 -16.61 9.27 -5.89
C HIS A 152 -16.43 9.05 -7.39
N TYR A 153 -16.53 7.79 -7.85
CA TYR A 153 -16.34 7.41 -9.25
C TYR A 153 -17.57 6.66 -9.79
N PRO A 154 -18.72 7.34 -9.91
CA PRO A 154 -19.98 6.70 -10.29
C PRO A 154 -19.92 6.15 -11.72
N GLY A 155 -20.22 4.86 -11.87
CA GLY A 155 -20.21 4.17 -13.16
C GLY A 155 -18.85 3.57 -13.56
N ASP A 156 -17.80 3.83 -12.79
CA ASP A 156 -16.52 3.17 -12.92
C ASP A 156 -16.54 1.80 -12.22
N SER A 157 -15.67 0.89 -12.65
CA SER A 157 -15.56 -0.44 -12.03
C SER A 157 -14.46 -0.45 -10.97
N VAL A 158 -14.81 -0.82 -9.75
CA VAL A 158 -13.91 -0.86 -8.59
C VAL A 158 -13.52 -2.32 -8.32
N HIS A 159 -12.22 -2.60 -8.29
CA HIS A 159 -11.67 -3.94 -8.12
C HIS A 159 -10.62 -3.96 -7.01
N VAL A 160 -10.69 -4.95 -6.14
CA VAL A 160 -9.59 -5.23 -5.20
C VAL A 160 -8.49 -5.95 -5.95
N LEU A 161 -7.30 -5.35 -6.02
CA LEU A 161 -6.12 -5.95 -6.64
C LEU A 161 -5.43 -6.91 -5.68
N ASP A 162 -5.20 -6.44 -4.45
CA ASP A 162 -4.55 -7.19 -3.38
C ASP A 162 -5.12 -6.75 -2.02
N ALA A 163 -5.17 -7.66 -1.07
CA ALA A 163 -5.48 -7.38 0.31
C ALA A 163 -4.67 -8.30 1.21
N THR A 164 -3.74 -7.72 1.95
CA THR A 164 -2.84 -8.45 2.84
C THR A 164 -2.91 -7.87 4.25
N TRP A 165 -3.27 -8.71 5.22
CA TRP A 165 -3.32 -8.37 6.63
C TRP A 165 -2.27 -9.20 7.36
N VAL A 166 -1.12 -8.58 7.66
CA VAL A 166 0.08 -9.28 8.16
C VAL A 166 -0.11 -9.72 9.61
N ASN A 167 -0.85 -8.94 10.41
CA ASN A 167 -1.20 -9.27 11.78
C ASN A 167 -2.34 -8.36 12.30
N VAL A 168 -2.68 -8.49 13.58
CA VAL A 168 -3.68 -7.65 14.28
C VAL A 168 -3.37 -6.14 14.23
N ASN A 169 -2.14 -5.76 13.90
CA ASN A 169 -1.63 -4.40 14.03
C ASN A 169 -1.35 -3.71 12.69
N ARG A 170 -1.39 -4.42 11.55
CA ARG A 170 -1.09 -3.82 10.24
C ARG A 170 -1.77 -4.55 9.10
N GLY A 171 -2.31 -3.78 8.17
CA GLY A 171 -2.72 -4.31 6.87
C GLY A 171 -2.59 -3.31 5.75
N ARG A 172 -2.72 -3.86 4.55
CA ARG A 172 -2.67 -3.15 3.28
C ARG A 172 -3.76 -3.71 2.37
N ALA A 173 -4.49 -2.84 1.70
CA ALA A 173 -5.37 -3.19 0.61
C ALA A 173 -5.07 -2.28 -0.58
N GLU A 174 -5.06 -2.84 -1.77
CA GLU A 174 -4.86 -2.13 -3.03
C GLU A 174 -6.09 -2.30 -3.90
N VAL A 175 -6.65 -1.17 -4.34
CA VAL A 175 -7.90 -1.09 -5.09
C VAL A 175 -7.63 -0.36 -6.39
N ALA A 176 -8.01 -0.97 -7.51
CA ALA A 176 -8.02 -0.33 -8.82
C ALA A 176 -9.43 0.11 -9.19
N ILE A 177 -9.52 1.27 -9.84
CA ILE A 177 -10.73 1.80 -10.42
C ILE A 177 -10.47 2.02 -11.89
N TYR A 178 -11.26 1.36 -12.74
CA TYR A 178 -11.19 1.55 -14.18
C TYR A 178 -12.37 2.40 -14.62
N SER A 179 -12.06 3.47 -15.34
CA SER A 179 -13.09 4.31 -15.94
C SER A 179 -13.99 3.51 -16.88
N LYS A 180 -15.26 3.91 -16.99
CA LYS A 180 -16.22 3.24 -17.89
C LYS A 180 -15.73 3.12 -19.34
N ASP A 181 -15.01 4.13 -19.82
CA ASP A 181 -14.39 4.19 -21.15
C ASP A 181 -13.01 3.50 -21.23
N ARG A 182 -12.51 2.99 -20.11
CA ARG A 182 -11.19 2.37 -19.93
C ARG A 182 -10.03 3.23 -20.41
N GLN A 183 -10.18 4.55 -20.37
CA GLN A 183 -9.12 5.51 -20.66
C GLN A 183 -8.32 5.90 -19.41
N VAL A 184 -8.84 5.60 -18.22
CA VAL A 184 -8.22 5.98 -16.96
C VAL A 184 -8.22 4.79 -16.01
N GLN A 185 -7.08 4.58 -15.36
CA GLN A 185 -6.94 3.69 -14.22
C GLN A 185 -6.53 4.52 -13.00
N ARG A 186 -7.24 4.34 -11.89
CA ARG A 186 -6.85 4.89 -10.58
C ARG A 186 -6.48 3.74 -9.67
N THR A 187 -5.40 3.89 -8.93
CA THR A 187 -5.00 2.92 -7.92
C THR A 187 -4.98 3.62 -6.57
N PHE A 188 -5.62 3.01 -5.58
CA PHE A 188 -5.61 3.45 -4.19
C PHE A 188 -5.01 2.34 -3.33
N ALA A 189 -4.03 2.68 -2.50
CA ALA A 189 -3.49 1.81 -1.48
C ALA A 189 -3.92 2.31 -0.10
N LEU A 190 -4.77 1.55 0.57
CA LEU A 190 -5.07 1.73 1.98
C LEU A 190 -4.02 0.98 2.79
N THR A 191 -3.32 1.68 3.67
CA THR A 191 -2.57 1.08 4.76
C THR A 191 -3.22 1.45 6.07
N ALA A 192 -3.30 0.48 6.97
CA ALA A 192 -3.90 0.67 8.28
C ALA A 192 -3.06 -0.02 9.34
N GLY A 193 -3.13 0.50 10.56
CA GLY A 193 -2.48 -0.14 11.67
C GLY A 193 -2.95 0.36 13.02
N ARG A 194 -2.22 -0.06 14.05
CA ARG A 194 -2.43 0.37 15.43
C ARG A 194 -1.26 1.17 15.95
N TYR A 195 -1.53 2.04 16.90
CA TYR A 195 -0.52 2.79 17.65
C TYR A 195 -0.77 2.64 19.16
N GLY A 196 0.27 2.84 19.97
CA GLY A 196 0.14 3.00 21.42
C GLY A 196 0.33 4.45 21.82
N GLY A 197 -0.07 4.79 23.05
CA GLY A 197 0.04 6.15 23.59
C GLY A 197 -1.20 6.99 23.32
N SER A 198 -1.07 8.31 23.48
CA SER A 198 -2.15 9.23 23.09
C SER A 198 -2.22 9.39 21.57
N LEU A 199 -3.36 9.89 21.09
CA LEU A 199 -3.56 10.18 19.68
C LEU A 199 -2.54 11.20 19.17
N GLU A 200 -2.29 12.23 19.97
CA GLU A 200 -1.37 13.32 19.66
C GLU A 200 0.05 12.79 19.53
N GLN A 201 0.49 12.00 20.51
CA GLN A 201 1.81 11.35 20.50
C GLN A 201 2.00 10.48 19.27
N ALA A 202 0.96 9.75 18.85
CA ALA A 202 1.03 8.92 17.66
C ALA A 202 1.13 9.73 16.38
N ALA A 203 0.28 10.73 16.18
CA ALA A 203 0.37 11.62 15.02
C ALA A 203 1.78 12.25 14.93
N GLU A 204 2.25 12.74 16.06
CA GLU A 204 3.58 13.32 16.22
C GLU A 204 4.73 12.34 15.91
N TYR A 205 4.67 11.10 16.41
CA TYR A 205 5.59 10.01 16.07
C TYR A 205 5.65 9.76 14.57
N TYR A 206 4.51 9.59 13.95
CA TYR A 206 4.43 9.26 12.53
C TYR A 206 4.96 10.40 11.65
N ALA A 207 4.65 11.66 12.00
CA ALA A 207 5.27 12.80 11.33
C ALA A 207 6.78 12.86 11.54
N SER A 208 7.28 12.51 12.74
CA SER A 208 8.72 12.50 13.01
C SER A 208 9.45 11.43 12.18
N VAL A 209 8.86 10.24 12.00
CA VAL A 209 9.46 9.17 11.20
C VAL A 209 9.60 9.59 9.74
N ASP A 210 8.55 10.18 9.17
CA ASP A 210 8.53 10.66 7.78
C ASP A 210 9.54 11.80 7.53
N SER A 211 9.72 12.67 8.52
CA SER A 211 10.58 13.86 8.42
C SER A 211 12.03 13.66 8.89
N GLY A 212 12.47 12.42 9.10
CA GLY A 212 13.84 12.12 9.51
C GLY A 212 14.16 12.51 10.95
N GLY A 213 13.16 12.44 11.83
CA GLY A 213 13.25 12.68 13.26
C GLY A 213 12.81 14.07 13.70
N CYS A 214 12.63 15.02 12.77
CA CYS A 214 12.28 16.40 13.09
C CYS A 214 10.86 16.73 12.69
N ALA A 215 9.95 16.72 13.67
CA ALA A 215 8.57 17.08 13.45
C ALA A 215 8.48 18.48 12.80
N GLN A 216 8.16 18.49 11.52
CA GLN A 216 7.86 19.71 10.77
C GLN A 216 6.52 20.28 11.25
N LYS A 217 6.20 21.51 10.83
CA LYS A 217 4.84 22.02 10.98
C LYS A 217 3.87 21.00 10.36
N MET A 218 2.97 20.48 11.19
CA MET A 218 1.92 19.58 10.74
C MET A 218 0.63 20.38 10.61
N HIS A 219 -0.22 19.98 9.67
CA HIS A 219 -1.58 20.49 9.63
C HIS A 219 -2.52 19.39 10.10
N TRP A 220 -3.39 19.71 11.06
CA TRP A 220 -4.36 18.80 11.64
C TRP A 220 -5.77 19.26 11.30
N LEU A 221 -6.63 18.31 10.93
CA LEU A 221 -8.08 18.49 10.88
C LEU A 221 -8.70 17.64 11.99
N ASN A 222 -9.26 18.30 13.00
CA ASN A 222 -9.96 17.63 14.08
C ASN A 222 -11.36 17.22 13.61
N LEU A 223 -11.67 15.93 13.71
CA LEU A 223 -12.98 15.38 13.36
C LEU A 223 -13.93 15.40 14.57
N PRO A 224 -15.27 15.44 14.37
CA PRO A 224 -16.23 15.52 15.46
C PRO A 224 -16.22 14.34 16.44
N ASP A 225 -15.80 13.16 15.99
CA ASP A 225 -15.62 11.95 16.80
C ASP A 225 -14.32 11.97 17.63
N GLY A 226 -13.51 13.02 17.47
CA GLY A 226 -12.23 13.20 18.12
C GLY A 226 -11.08 12.45 17.46
N ALA A 227 -11.27 11.93 16.25
CA ALA A 227 -10.17 11.54 15.38
C ALA A 227 -9.47 12.79 14.80
N VAL A 228 -8.25 12.60 14.28
CA VAL A 228 -7.46 13.66 13.66
C VAL A 228 -6.99 13.19 12.30
N LEU A 229 -7.19 14.01 11.28
CA LEU A 229 -6.44 13.87 10.03
C LEU A 229 -5.19 14.73 10.11
N GLN A 230 -4.05 14.15 9.78
CA GLN A 230 -2.75 14.79 9.75
C GLN A 230 -2.26 14.83 8.30
N ALA A 231 -1.92 16.02 7.81
CA ALA A 231 -1.26 16.20 6.52
C ALA A 231 0.25 16.38 6.73
N THR A 232 1.03 15.62 5.96
CA THR A 232 2.49 15.61 5.91
C THR A 232 2.96 15.68 4.45
N PRO A 233 4.25 15.91 4.17
CA PRO A 233 4.76 15.84 2.78
C PRO A 233 4.50 14.49 2.10
N ASP A 234 4.43 13.40 2.88
CA ASP A 234 4.22 12.03 2.39
C ASP A 234 2.73 11.66 2.24
N GLY A 235 1.82 12.58 2.57
CA GLY A 235 0.39 12.44 2.38
C GLY A 235 -0.43 12.67 3.65
N ILE A 236 -1.67 12.18 3.64
CA ILE A 236 -2.63 12.36 4.73
C ILE A 236 -2.83 11.05 5.47
N ARG A 237 -2.80 11.13 6.81
CA ARG A 237 -3.12 10.02 7.72
C ARG A 237 -4.29 10.39 8.60
N ALA A 238 -5.11 9.42 8.97
CA ALA A 238 -6.11 9.53 10.01
C ALA A 238 -5.62 8.80 11.26
N PHE A 239 -5.87 9.38 12.44
CA PHE A 239 -5.64 8.77 13.75
C PHE A 239 -6.94 8.80 14.54
N THR A 240 -7.32 7.69 15.14
CA THR A 240 -8.60 7.56 15.88
C THR A 240 -8.35 7.25 17.35
N ARG A 241 -9.29 7.64 18.23
CA ARG A 241 -9.16 7.44 19.68
C ARG A 241 -9.07 5.98 20.12
N SER A 242 -9.42 5.03 19.26
CA SER A 242 -9.28 3.59 19.53
C SER A 242 -7.85 3.07 19.40
N GLY A 243 -6.90 3.95 19.05
CA GLY A 243 -5.50 3.57 18.81
C GLY A 243 -5.27 3.00 17.41
N ARG A 244 -6.03 3.46 16.40
CA ARG A 244 -5.86 3.06 15.00
C ARG A 244 -5.43 4.22 14.12
N TRP A 245 -4.67 3.90 13.09
CA TRP A 245 -4.33 4.85 12.04
C TRP A 245 -4.64 4.28 10.65
N TYR A 246 -4.93 5.19 9.72
CA TYR A 246 -5.20 4.88 8.32
C TYR A 246 -4.42 5.85 7.44
N GLN A 247 -3.84 5.37 6.35
CA GLN A 247 -3.21 6.18 5.32
C GLN A 247 -3.67 5.68 3.97
N ILE A 248 -4.13 6.61 3.12
CA ILE A 248 -4.46 6.32 1.74
C ILE A 248 -3.43 7.02 0.87
N THR A 249 -2.76 6.25 0.02
CA THR A 249 -1.97 6.76 -1.10
C THR A 249 -2.62 6.31 -2.39
N GLY A 250 -2.27 6.95 -3.50
CA GLY A 250 -2.79 6.53 -4.78
C GLY A 250 -2.20 7.33 -5.93
N TYR A 251 -2.58 6.93 -7.13
CA TYR A 251 -2.26 7.63 -8.36
C TYR A 251 -3.35 7.37 -9.41
N GLU A 252 -3.50 8.31 -10.32
CA GLU A 252 -4.31 8.21 -11.51
C GLU A 252 -3.39 8.14 -12.73
N MET A 253 -3.71 7.24 -13.66
CA MET A 253 -2.91 6.97 -14.84
C MET A 253 -3.83 6.95 -16.05
N ALA A 254 -3.50 7.74 -17.06
CA ALA A 254 -4.11 7.60 -18.37
C ALA A 254 -3.67 6.27 -19.00
N LEU A 255 -4.63 5.52 -19.51
CA LEU A 255 -4.39 4.29 -20.25
C LEU A 255 -4.17 4.64 -21.74
N PRO A 256 -3.22 3.99 -22.41
CA PRO A 256 -2.99 4.25 -23.82
C PRO A 256 -4.24 3.88 -24.65
N PRO A 257 -4.58 4.67 -25.69
CA PRO A 257 -5.66 4.31 -26.59
C PRO A 257 -5.34 2.95 -27.24
N ARG A 258 -6.36 2.11 -27.39
CA ARG A 258 -6.23 0.74 -27.95
C ARG A 258 -5.51 0.67 -29.31
N THR A 259 -5.47 1.77 -30.06
CA THR A 259 -4.90 1.87 -31.40
C THR A 259 -3.42 2.23 -31.45
N THR A 260 -2.81 2.60 -30.31
CA THR A 260 -1.39 2.99 -30.28
C THR A 260 -0.48 1.78 -30.12
N THR A 261 0.45 1.59 -31.06
CA THR A 261 1.54 0.63 -30.94
C THR A 261 2.40 1.03 -29.73
N LYS A 262 2.74 0.06 -28.87
CA LYS A 262 3.30 0.27 -27.52
C LYS A 262 4.65 0.99 -27.44
N GLU A 263 5.26 1.36 -28.57
CA GLU A 263 6.58 1.99 -28.59
C GLU A 263 6.48 3.47 -28.21
N GLY A 264 6.94 3.79 -26.99
CA GLY A 264 7.18 5.17 -26.54
C GLY A 264 6.13 5.79 -25.62
N TYR A 265 5.05 5.08 -25.27
CA TYR A 265 4.07 5.61 -24.31
C TYR A 265 4.65 5.66 -22.90
N LYS A 266 4.94 6.87 -22.40
CA LYS A 266 5.24 7.13 -20.99
C LYS A 266 3.94 7.43 -20.27
N ALA A 267 3.51 6.51 -19.41
CA ALA A 267 2.36 6.74 -18.55
C ALA A 267 2.62 7.96 -17.65
N GLN A 268 1.74 8.96 -17.75
CA GLN A 268 1.73 10.07 -16.81
C GLN A 268 0.88 9.67 -15.61
N THR A 269 1.46 9.76 -14.42
CA THR A 269 0.77 9.53 -13.16
C THR A 269 0.47 10.85 -12.48
N THR A 270 -0.77 11.07 -12.08
CA THR A 270 -1.19 12.21 -11.26
C THR A 270 -1.63 11.74 -9.88
N ALA A 271 -1.46 12.56 -8.85
CA ALA A 271 -1.98 12.25 -7.52
C ALA A 271 -3.52 12.31 -7.55
N PRO A 272 -4.23 11.46 -6.78
CA PRO A 272 -5.67 11.57 -6.61
C PRO A 272 -6.05 12.92 -6.02
N SER A 273 -7.28 13.35 -6.26
CA SER A 273 -7.80 14.55 -5.61
C SER A 273 -7.70 14.41 -4.10
N GLU A 274 -7.09 15.41 -3.47
CA GLU A 274 -6.95 15.49 -2.02
C GLU A 274 -8.29 15.41 -1.28
N ASN A 275 -9.34 16.02 -1.83
CA ASN A 275 -10.68 15.98 -1.24
C ASN A 275 -11.22 14.55 -1.17
N VAL A 276 -10.91 13.72 -2.16
CA VAL A 276 -11.27 12.29 -2.16
C VAL A 276 -10.53 11.58 -1.02
N ILE A 277 -9.22 11.82 -0.88
CA ILE A 277 -8.42 11.22 0.21
C ILE A 277 -8.95 11.63 1.59
N VAL A 278 -9.24 12.93 1.80
CA VAL A 278 -9.77 13.46 3.05
C VAL A 278 -11.13 12.84 3.39
N ASP A 279 -12.05 12.76 2.43
CA ASP A 279 -13.36 12.16 2.67
C ASP A 279 -13.24 10.65 3.00
N LEU A 280 -12.47 9.90 2.21
CA LEU A 280 -12.24 8.47 2.47
C LEU A 280 -11.65 8.23 3.86
N LEU A 281 -10.63 9.00 4.26
CA LEU A 281 -10.02 8.90 5.58
C LEU A 281 -10.99 9.30 6.69
N THR A 282 -11.85 10.29 6.47
CA THR A 282 -12.89 10.68 7.43
C THR A 282 -13.89 9.53 7.65
N LYS A 283 -14.31 8.86 6.58
CA LYS A 283 -15.23 7.70 6.66
C LYS A 283 -14.59 6.50 7.34
N LEU A 284 -13.30 6.26 7.11
CA LEU A 284 -12.56 5.21 7.78
C LEU A 284 -12.34 5.53 9.27
N ALA A 285 -12.03 6.79 9.60
CA ALA A 285 -11.84 7.24 10.97
C ALA A 285 -13.11 7.06 11.83
N ALA A 286 -14.29 7.31 11.24
CA ALA A 286 -15.58 7.12 11.89
C ALA A 286 -15.87 5.66 12.29
N LEU A 287 -15.09 4.69 11.80
CA LEU A 287 -15.18 3.29 12.22
C LEU A 287 -14.46 3.01 13.55
N GLY A 288 -13.73 3.99 14.09
CA GLY A 288 -12.90 3.86 15.28
C GLY A 288 -11.60 3.13 14.98
#